data_AF-A0A2N9NGE0-F1
#
_entry.id   AF-A0A2N9NGE0-F1
#
_cell.length_a   1.000
_cell.length_b   1.000
_cell.length_c   1.000
_cell.angle_alpha   90.00
_cell.angle_beta   90.00
_cell.angle_gamma   90.00
#
_symmetry.space_group_name_H-M   'P 1'
#
loop_
_entity.id
_entity.type
_entity.pdbx_description
1 polymer ?
#
loop_
_entity_poly.entity_id
_entity_poly.type
_entity_poly.pdbx_seq_one_letter_code
_entity_poly.pdbx_strand_id
1 'polypeptide(L)'
;MNTRKMIIWASVPLLIIALVIGGRATVHYNLQRARKSWAIAAVRQLAAITLTNMEIRTELDQIKHPTPDLDFGWAHEHVILMTNGEYLVYAWWHGANSGFVDHLFLARGTAGKWYFSTYHFCNQMAGILGDEPAGSIAEFAKRYSVREFDGKSEDCLEHTWPPKG
;
A
#
# COMPACT_ATOMS: atom_id res chain seq x y z
N MET A 1 -13.95 42.51 34.26
CA MET A 1 -13.16 42.12 33.07
C MET A 1 -13.88 42.64 31.83
N ASN A 2 -13.27 43.53 31.04
CA ASN A 2 -13.97 44.24 29.94
C ASN A 2 -14.31 43.30 28.79
N THR A 3 -15.55 43.35 28.29
CA THR A 3 -16.10 42.51 27.20
C THR A 3 -15.19 42.48 25.95
N ARG A 4 -14.56 43.61 25.60
CA ARG A 4 -13.57 43.70 24.51
C ARG A 4 -12.30 42.86 24.74
N LYS A 5 -11.77 42.86 25.97
CA LYS A 5 -10.60 42.02 26.30
C LYS A 5 -11.00 40.54 26.23
N MET A 6 -12.18 40.19 26.71
CA MET A 6 -12.72 38.82 26.63
C MET A 6 -12.91 38.32 25.20
N ILE A 7 -13.41 39.17 24.29
CA ILE A 7 -13.56 38.83 22.86
C ILE A 7 -12.20 38.59 22.20
N ILE A 8 -11.21 39.44 22.46
CA ILE A 8 -9.85 39.28 21.90
C ILE A 8 -9.18 38.01 22.45
N TRP A 9 -9.32 37.75 23.75
CA TRP A 9 -8.79 36.53 24.37
C TRP A 9 -9.48 35.26 23.87
N ALA A 10 -10.75 35.33 23.46
CA ALA A 10 -11.46 34.21 22.84
C ALA A 10 -11.17 34.06 21.33
N SER A 11 -10.86 35.14 20.61
CA SER A 11 -10.59 35.09 19.17
C SER A 11 -9.22 34.50 18.84
N VAL A 12 -8.22 34.73 19.68
CA VAL A 12 -6.87 34.16 19.50
C VAL A 12 -6.86 32.62 19.47
N PRO A 13 -7.43 31.89 20.44
CA PRO A 13 -7.46 30.42 20.39
C PRO A 13 -8.30 29.90 19.22
N LEU A 14 -9.38 30.59 18.84
CA LEU A 14 -10.18 30.22 17.65
C LEU A 14 -9.36 30.33 16.36
N LEU A 15 -8.57 31.39 16.20
CA LEU A 15 -7.68 31.56 15.05
C LEU A 15 -6.60 30.46 15.02
N ILE A 16 -6.01 30.12 16.17
CA ILE A 16 -5.03 29.04 16.27
C ILE A 16 -5.65 27.70 15.88
N ILE A 17 -6.85 27.38 16.38
CA ILE A 17 -7.57 26.16 16.02
C ILE A 17 -7.85 26.11 14.52
N ALA A 18 -8.31 27.22 13.93
CA ALA A 18 -8.58 27.30 12.50
C ALA A 18 -7.30 27.08 11.66
N LEU A 19 -6.17 27.66 12.07
CA LEU A 19 -4.88 27.45 11.40
C LEU A 19 -4.40 26.00 11.51
N VAL A 20 -4.54 25.37 12.68
CA VAL A 20 -4.18 23.97 12.88
C VAL A 20 -5.04 23.06 12.01
N ILE A 21 -6.37 23.24 12.01
CA ILE A 21 -7.30 22.44 11.21
C ILE A 21 -7.02 22.65 9.70
N GLY A 22 -6.90 23.91 9.26
CA GLY A 22 -6.64 24.25 7.85
C GLY A 22 -5.28 23.70 7.36
N GLY A 23 -4.24 23.81 8.20
CA GLY A 23 -2.94 23.22 7.92
C GLY A 23 -3.03 21.70 7.78
N ARG A 24 -3.70 21.02 8.74
CA ARG A 24 -3.89 19.57 8.70
C ARG A 24 -4.66 19.12 7.46
N ALA A 25 -5.72 19.82 7.09
CA ALA A 25 -6.50 19.53 5.89
C ALA A 25 -5.68 19.67 4.60
N THR A 26 -4.82 20.68 4.53
CA THR A 26 -3.94 20.93 3.37
C THR A 26 -2.90 19.82 3.22
N VAL A 27 -2.25 19.43 4.33
CA VAL A 27 -1.30 18.31 4.34
C VAL A 27 -1.99 17.00 3.94
N HIS A 28 -3.17 16.73 4.50
CA HIS A 28 -3.97 15.56 4.15
C HIS A 28 -4.27 15.51 2.65
N TYR A 29 -4.77 16.62 2.08
CA TYR A 29 -5.08 16.73 0.66
C TYR A 29 -3.86 16.48 -0.23
N ASN A 30 -2.71 17.07 0.11
CA ASN A 30 -1.48 16.89 -0.66
C ASN A 30 -0.99 15.44 -0.64
N LEU A 31 -1.05 14.77 0.51
CA LEU A 31 -0.66 13.37 0.63
C LEU A 31 -1.62 12.43 -0.12
N GLN A 32 -2.93 12.67 -0.05
CA GLN A 32 -3.92 11.91 -0.83
C GLN A 32 -3.70 12.08 -2.34
N ARG A 33 -3.38 13.30 -2.78
CA ARG A 33 -3.03 13.58 -4.18
C ARG A 33 -1.75 12.85 -4.58
N ALA A 34 -0.74 12.83 -3.72
CA ALA A 34 0.51 12.10 -3.96
C ALA A 34 0.26 10.59 -4.07
N ARG A 35 -0.50 10.00 -3.14
CA ARG A 35 -0.91 8.58 -3.18
C ARG A 35 -1.63 8.24 -4.48
N LYS A 36 -2.58 9.08 -4.91
CA LYS A 36 -3.29 8.91 -6.18
C LYS A 36 -2.36 8.98 -7.39
N SER A 37 -1.47 9.98 -7.43
CA SER A 37 -0.50 10.12 -8.53
C SER A 37 0.47 8.93 -8.58
N TRP A 38 0.92 8.46 -7.42
CA TRP A 38 1.76 7.28 -7.30
C TRP A 38 1.02 6.04 -7.80
N ALA A 39 -0.23 5.82 -7.40
CA ALA A 39 -1.01 4.65 -7.82
C ALA A 39 -1.13 4.55 -9.35
N ILE A 40 -1.41 5.67 -10.02
CA ILE A 40 -1.47 5.73 -11.49
C ILE A 40 -0.13 5.36 -12.12
N ALA A 41 0.98 5.84 -11.56
CA ALA A 41 2.32 5.52 -12.06
C ALA A 41 2.67 4.05 -11.81
N ALA A 42 2.39 3.53 -10.61
CA ALA A 42 2.64 2.15 -10.21
C ALA A 42 1.85 1.14 -11.07
N VAL A 43 0.57 1.40 -11.33
CA VAL A 43 -0.23 0.58 -12.26
C VAL A 43 0.40 0.56 -13.66
N ARG A 44 0.86 1.69 -14.18
CA ARG A 44 1.54 1.72 -15.50
C ARG A 44 2.85 0.93 -15.49
N GLN A 45 3.64 1.04 -14.42
CA GLN A 45 4.88 0.28 -14.25
C GLN A 45 4.59 -1.22 -14.20
N LEU A 46 3.66 -1.65 -13.34
CA LEU A 46 3.23 -3.05 -13.23
C LEU A 46 2.59 -3.59 -14.52
N ALA A 47 1.95 -2.73 -15.31
CA ALA A 47 1.41 -3.11 -16.62
C ALA A 47 2.51 -3.33 -17.65
N ALA A 48 3.57 -2.52 -17.60
CA ALA A 48 4.74 -2.60 -18.47
C ALA A 48 5.67 -3.78 -18.10
N ILE A 49 5.64 -4.23 -16.84
CA ILE A 49 6.33 -5.45 -16.43
C ILE A 49 5.61 -6.65 -17.09
N THR A 50 6.24 -7.16 -18.14
CA THR A 50 5.83 -8.39 -18.81
C THR A 50 6.49 -9.59 -18.13
N LEU A 51 5.92 -10.79 -18.37
CA LEU A 51 6.54 -12.08 -18.06
C LEU A 51 7.96 -12.27 -18.63
N THR A 52 8.45 -11.35 -19.48
CA THR A 52 9.81 -11.34 -20.04
C THR A 52 10.76 -10.40 -19.30
N ASN A 53 10.29 -9.68 -18.27
CA ASN A 53 11.17 -8.89 -17.44
C ASN A 53 12.16 -9.83 -16.73
N MET A 54 13.44 -9.70 -17.05
CA MET A 54 14.50 -10.55 -16.51
C MET A 54 14.62 -10.41 -14.99
N GLU A 55 14.38 -9.22 -14.45
CA GLU A 55 14.46 -8.94 -13.02
C GLU A 55 13.47 -9.79 -12.22
N ILE A 56 12.19 -9.79 -12.63
CA ILE A 56 11.15 -10.60 -12.00
C ILE A 56 11.44 -12.10 -12.13
N ARG A 57 12.01 -12.54 -13.26
CA ARG A 57 12.38 -13.95 -13.46
C ARG A 57 13.52 -14.35 -12.55
N THR A 58 14.54 -13.51 -12.44
CA THR A 58 15.69 -13.75 -11.55
C THR A 58 15.23 -13.79 -10.11
N GLU A 59 14.39 -12.84 -9.69
CA GLU A 59 13.83 -12.81 -8.34
C GLU A 59 12.97 -14.05 -8.03
N LEU A 60 12.08 -14.45 -8.97
CA LEU A 60 11.32 -15.68 -8.84
C LEU A 60 12.19 -16.93 -8.74
N ASP A 61 13.28 -16.99 -9.50
CA ASP A 61 14.22 -18.11 -9.48
C ASP A 61 14.97 -18.17 -8.15
N GLN A 62 15.43 -17.03 -7.63
CA GLN A 62 16.07 -16.93 -6.31
C GLN A 62 15.15 -17.36 -5.17
N ILE A 63 13.86 -16.97 -5.22
CA ILE A 63 12.88 -17.40 -4.22
C ILE A 63 12.62 -18.91 -4.32
N LYS A 64 12.60 -19.49 -5.53
CA LYS A 64 12.36 -20.93 -5.73
C LYS A 64 13.57 -21.81 -5.42
N HIS A 65 14.76 -21.28 -5.66
CA HIS A 65 16.03 -21.98 -5.52
C HIS A 65 16.98 -21.14 -4.63
N PRO A 66 16.63 -20.95 -3.34
CA PRO A 66 17.44 -20.14 -2.45
C PRO A 66 18.83 -20.77 -2.28
N THR A 67 19.84 -19.93 -2.19
CA THR A 67 21.20 -20.35 -1.85
C THR A 67 21.45 -20.14 -0.36
N PRO A 68 22.45 -20.80 0.26
CA PRO A 68 22.72 -20.65 1.69
C PRO A 68 23.02 -19.20 2.14
N ASP A 69 23.44 -18.35 1.21
CA ASP A 69 23.76 -16.94 1.39
C ASP A 69 22.59 -15.98 1.04
N LEU A 70 21.58 -16.45 0.30
CA LEU A 70 20.44 -15.67 -0.17
C LEU A 70 19.15 -16.47 -0.04
N ASP A 71 18.48 -16.31 1.10
CA ASP A 71 17.14 -16.83 1.36
C ASP A 71 16.19 -15.67 1.67
N PHE A 72 15.28 -15.41 0.73
CA PHE A 72 14.26 -14.36 0.83
C PHE A 72 12.92 -14.90 1.36
N GLY A 73 12.85 -16.17 1.73
CA GLY A 73 11.59 -16.82 2.09
C GLY A 73 10.66 -16.91 0.89
N TRP A 74 9.52 -16.22 0.96
CA TRP A 74 8.47 -16.29 -0.06
C TRP A 74 8.08 -14.92 -0.65
N ALA A 75 8.81 -13.86 -0.30
CA ALA A 75 8.62 -12.53 -0.85
C ALA A 75 9.95 -11.79 -0.93
N HIS A 76 10.17 -11.08 -2.04
CA HIS A 76 11.33 -10.21 -2.19
C HIS A 76 10.91 -8.85 -2.77
N GLU A 77 11.84 -8.08 -3.32
CA GLU A 77 11.67 -6.66 -3.68
C GLU A 77 10.43 -6.35 -4.54
N HIS A 78 10.07 -7.24 -5.46
CA HIS A 78 8.95 -7.05 -6.39
C HIS A 78 7.99 -8.23 -6.47
N VAL A 79 8.33 -9.38 -5.91
CA VAL A 79 7.60 -10.64 -6.07
C VAL A 79 7.16 -11.22 -4.73
N ILE A 80 5.94 -11.75 -4.69
CA ILE A 80 5.45 -12.63 -3.64
C ILE A 80 5.08 -13.96 -4.28
N LEU A 81 5.69 -15.06 -3.84
CA LEU A 81 5.47 -16.41 -4.36
C LEU A 81 4.61 -17.23 -3.39
N MET A 82 3.53 -17.79 -3.91
CA MET A 82 2.62 -18.68 -3.17
C MET A 82 3.09 -20.14 -3.29
N THR A 83 2.68 -21.01 -2.37
CA THR A 83 3.13 -22.41 -2.37
C THR A 83 2.60 -23.23 -3.56
N ASN A 84 1.46 -22.84 -4.15
CA ASN A 84 0.93 -23.44 -5.39
C ASN A 84 1.64 -22.94 -6.66
N GLY A 85 2.65 -22.07 -6.54
CA GLY A 85 3.39 -21.49 -7.66
C GLY A 85 2.74 -20.26 -8.30
N GLU A 86 1.57 -19.82 -7.83
CA GLU A 86 1.05 -18.49 -8.16
C GLU A 86 1.96 -17.42 -7.57
N TYR A 87 2.04 -16.26 -8.22
CA TYR A 87 2.82 -15.15 -7.71
C TYR A 87 2.15 -13.81 -8.00
N LEU A 88 2.50 -12.82 -7.18
CA LEU A 88 2.12 -11.42 -7.35
C LEU A 88 3.38 -10.61 -7.66
N VAL A 89 3.36 -9.84 -8.74
CA VAL A 89 4.32 -8.75 -8.94
C VAL A 89 3.71 -7.50 -8.35
N TYR A 90 4.39 -6.84 -7.43
CA TYR A 90 3.79 -5.79 -6.62
C TYR A 90 4.57 -4.48 -6.61
N ALA A 91 3.87 -3.43 -6.18
CA ALA A 91 4.41 -2.14 -5.80
C ALA A 91 3.69 -1.69 -4.53
N TRP A 92 4.36 -0.89 -3.71
CA TRP A 92 3.81 -0.46 -2.44
C TRP A 92 4.10 1.02 -2.14
N TRP A 93 3.16 1.65 -1.43
CA TRP A 93 3.25 3.01 -0.93
C TRP A 93 3.09 3.00 0.59
N HIS A 94 4.05 3.63 1.27
CA HIS A 94 3.96 3.84 2.70
C HIS A 94 2.98 4.98 3.01
N GLY A 95 1.83 4.64 3.58
CA GLY A 95 0.93 5.60 4.20
C GLY A 95 1.47 6.16 5.50
N ALA A 96 0.61 6.80 6.28
CA ALA A 96 0.92 7.19 7.65
C ALA A 96 0.42 6.11 8.61
N ASN A 97 1.30 5.55 9.44
CA ASN A 97 0.94 4.54 10.45
C ASN A 97 -0.15 5.01 11.44
N SER A 98 -0.40 6.33 11.51
CA SER A 98 -1.49 6.93 12.27
C SER A 98 -2.88 6.78 11.60
N GLY A 99 -2.96 6.20 10.40
CA GLY A 99 -4.18 6.18 9.59
C GLY A 99 -4.51 7.53 8.93
N PHE A 100 -3.60 8.51 9.00
CA PHE A 100 -3.83 9.82 8.40
C PHE A 100 -3.92 9.75 6.87
N VAL A 101 -3.17 8.84 6.25
CA VAL A 101 -3.32 8.44 4.84
C VAL A 101 -3.04 6.95 4.77
N ASP A 102 -3.89 6.23 4.04
CA ASP A 102 -3.78 4.78 3.93
C ASP A 102 -2.49 4.34 3.23
N HIS A 103 -2.00 3.17 3.65
CA HIS A 103 -1.04 2.41 2.85
C HIS A 103 -1.70 2.01 1.52
N LEU A 104 -0.88 1.67 0.55
CA LEU A 104 -1.39 1.13 -0.70
C LEU A 104 -0.44 0.08 -1.26
N PHE A 105 -0.96 -1.12 -1.37
CA PHE A 105 -0.38 -2.23 -2.10
C PHE A 105 -1.11 -2.35 -3.43
N LEU A 106 -0.35 -2.50 -4.51
CA LEU A 106 -0.86 -2.79 -5.84
C LEU A 106 -0.09 -3.98 -6.38
N ALA A 107 -0.78 -4.93 -6.98
CA ALA A 107 -0.14 -6.09 -7.58
C ALA A 107 -0.85 -6.60 -8.82
N ARG A 108 -0.08 -7.32 -9.62
CA ARG A 108 -0.55 -8.08 -10.77
C ARG A 108 -0.21 -9.55 -10.55
N GLY A 109 -1.23 -10.40 -10.57
CA GLY A 109 -1.07 -11.84 -10.39
C GLY A 109 -0.66 -12.57 -11.66
N THR A 110 -0.26 -13.83 -11.50
CA THR A 110 0.05 -14.79 -12.58
C THR A 110 -1.02 -14.88 -13.66
N ALA A 111 -2.30 -14.80 -13.29
CA ALA A 111 -3.44 -14.82 -14.21
C ALA A 111 -3.69 -13.46 -14.90
N GLY A 112 -2.83 -12.46 -14.70
CA GLY A 112 -2.99 -11.10 -15.24
C GLY A 112 -4.00 -10.23 -14.52
N LYS A 113 -4.65 -10.75 -13.48
CA LYS A 113 -5.59 -10.03 -12.61
C LYS A 113 -4.88 -8.98 -11.75
N TRP A 114 -5.59 -7.90 -11.46
CA TRP A 114 -5.11 -6.80 -10.65
C TRP A 114 -5.62 -6.90 -9.22
N TYR A 115 -4.77 -6.54 -8.28
CA TYR A 115 -5.00 -6.67 -6.85
C TYR A 115 -4.57 -5.41 -6.12
N PHE A 116 -5.30 -5.03 -5.07
CA PHE A 116 -4.90 -3.92 -4.19
C PHE A 116 -5.29 -4.16 -2.73
N SER A 117 -4.58 -3.51 -1.82
CA SER A 117 -4.91 -3.50 -0.38
C SER A 117 -4.41 -2.23 0.29
N THR A 118 -5.07 -1.79 1.37
CA THR A 118 -4.57 -0.75 2.28
C THR A 118 -3.94 -1.32 3.55
N TYR A 119 -3.71 -2.63 3.59
CA TYR A 119 -2.96 -3.29 4.66
C TYR A 119 -1.55 -2.71 4.78
N HIS A 120 -1.03 -2.66 6.01
CA HIS A 120 0.34 -2.21 6.27
C HIS A 120 1.33 -3.30 5.89
N PHE A 121 1.83 -3.26 4.66
CA PHE A 121 3.01 -4.00 4.29
C PHE A 121 4.23 -3.19 4.71
N CYS A 122 4.95 -3.68 5.73
CA CYS A 122 6.25 -3.13 6.11
C CYS A 122 7.17 -3.05 4.88
N ASN A 123 8.22 -2.22 4.96
CA ASN A 123 9.24 -2.13 3.92
C ASN A 123 9.69 -3.54 3.48
N GLN A 124 9.81 -3.74 2.16
CA GLN A 124 10.23 -5.02 1.56
C GLN A 124 9.42 -6.24 2.02
N MET A 125 8.14 -6.06 2.37
CA MET A 125 7.29 -7.17 2.78
C MET A 125 7.74 -7.87 4.07
N ALA A 126 8.58 -7.22 4.90
CA ALA A 126 9.09 -7.81 6.15
C ALA A 126 7.98 -8.30 7.09
N GLY A 127 6.80 -7.66 7.04
CA GLY A 127 5.66 -8.03 7.87
C GLY A 127 4.98 -9.35 7.48
N ILE A 128 5.15 -9.85 6.25
CA ILE A 128 4.58 -11.13 5.79
C ILE A 128 5.59 -12.27 5.80
N LEU A 129 6.90 -11.96 5.85
CA LEU A 129 7.96 -12.97 5.88
C LEU A 129 7.98 -13.79 7.17
N GLY A 130 7.44 -13.26 8.26
CA GLY A 130 7.26 -14.01 9.52
C GLY A 130 6.05 -14.96 9.51
N ASP A 131 5.16 -14.84 8.51
CA ASP A 131 4.00 -15.71 8.34
C ASP A 131 4.34 -16.87 7.40
N GLU A 132 3.63 -17.98 7.56
CA GLU A 132 3.66 -19.08 6.60
C GLU A 132 3.21 -18.60 5.20
N PRO A 133 3.91 -18.98 4.12
CA PRO A 133 3.52 -18.60 2.77
C PRO A 133 2.08 -18.97 2.47
N ALA A 134 1.34 -18.08 1.81
CA ALA A 134 -0.04 -18.38 1.43
C ALA A 134 -0.07 -19.48 0.37
N GLY A 135 -1.10 -20.33 0.42
CA GLY A 135 -1.29 -21.44 -0.50
C GLY A 135 -1.70 -21.02 -1.90
N SER A 136 -2.28 -19.82 -2.06
CA SER A 136 -2.74 -19.25 -3.32
C SER A 136 -2.91 -17.73 -3.21
N ILE A 137 -3.07 -17.05 -4.35
CA ILE A 137 -3.43 -15.62 -4.36
C ILE A 137 -4.77 -15.39 -3.64
N ALA A 138 -5.74 -16.30 -3.76
CA ALA A 138 -7.02 -16.17 -3.09
C ALA A 138 -6.87 -16.23 -1.56
N GLU A 139 -6.02 -17.12 -1.05
CA GLU A 139 -5.70 -17.19 0.37
C GLU A 139 -4.96 -15.95 0.85
N PHE A 140 -3.94 -15.50 0.09
CA PHE A 140 -3.21 -14.27 0.36
C PHE A 140 -4.18 -13.08 0.43
N ALA A 141 -5.12 -13.01 -0.51
CA ALA A 141 -6.08 -11.94 -0.59
C ALA A 141 -7.01 -11.90 0.62
N LYS A 142 -7.46 -13.07 1.09
CA LYS A 142 -8.24 -13.18 2.32
C LYS A 142 -7.42 -12.74 3.54
N ARG A 143 -6.16 -13.18 3.66
CA ARG A 143 -5.31 -12.92 4.82
C ARG A 143 -4.96 -11.43 4.97
N TYR A 144 -4.68 -10.75 3.86
CA TYR A 144 -4.21 -9.36 3.87
C TYR A 144 -5.21 -8.36 3.30
N SER A 145 -6.50 -8.70 3.32
CA SER A 145 -7.61 -7.84 2.85
C SER A 145 -7.38 -7.25 1.46
N VAL A 146 -6.85 -8.08 0.56
CA VAL A 146 -6.60 -7.71 -0.83
C VAL A 146 -7.89 -7.90 -1.63
N ARG A 147 -8.15 -6.96 -2.55
CA ARG A 147 -9.30 -6.98 -3.44
C ARG A 147 -8.85 -6.97 -4.89
N GLU A 148 -9.65 -7.59 -5.75
CA GLU A 148 -9.47 -7.49 -7.20
C GLU A 148 -9.98 -6.14 -7.70
N PHE A 149 -9.33 -5.60 -8.74
CA PHE A 149 -9.83 -4.43 -9.48
C PHE A 149 -9.51 -4.58 -10.98
N ASP A 150 -9.89 -3.59 -11.79
CA ASP A 150 -9.76 -3.63 -13.26
C ASP A 150 -8.41 -3.11 -13.81
N GLY A 151 -7.53 -2.60 -12.94
CA GLY A 151 -6.27 -1.99 -13.34
C GLY A 151 -6.39 -0.61 -13.99
N LYS A 152 -7.56 0.03 -13.95
CA LYS A 152 -7.82 1.34 -14.60
C LYS A 152 -8.59 2.31 -13.72
N SER A 153 -9.51 1.79 -12.93
CA SER A 153 -10.33 2.52 -11.98
C SER A 153 -9.53 3.04 -10.79
N GLU A 154 -10.07 4.07 -10.14
CA GLU A 154 -9.56 4.59 -8.88
C GLU A 154 -10.04 3.74 -7.68
N ASP A 155 -10.72 2.62 -7.91
CA ASP A 155 -11.20 1.69 -6.89
C ASP A 155 -10.05 1.20 -6.01
N CYS A 156 -8.84 1.10 -6.58
CA CYS A 156 -7.64 0.77 -5.84
C CYS A 156 -7.26 1.77 -4.72
N LEU A 157 -7.87 2.96 -4.70
CA LEU A 157 -7.65 3.95 -3.63
C LEU A 157 -8.58 3.73 -2.44
N GLU A 158 -9.59 2.88 -2.54
CA GLU A 158 -10.52 2.61 -1.46
C GLU A 158 -9.86 1.88 -0.28
N HIS A 159 -10.40 2.14 0.91
CA HIS A 159 -9.93 1.52 2.15
C HIS A 159 -10.33 0.04 2.22
N THR A 160 -9.38 -0.85 2.47
CA THR A 160 -9.63 -2.29 2.64
C THR A 160 -9.27 -2.82 4.03
N TRP A 161 -8.40 -2.13 4.78
CA TRP A 161 -7.91 -2.55 6.10
C TRP A 161 -7.76 -1.37 7.08
N PRO A 162 -8.24 -1.50 8.35
CA PRO A 162 -8.97 -2.66 8.87
C PRO A 162 -10.35 -2.82 8.24
N PRO A 163 -10.94 -4.04 8.23
CA PRO A 163 -12.28 -4.25 7.72
C PRO A 163 -13.26 -3.37 8.50
N LYS A 164 -14.21 -2.75 7.80
CA LYS A 164 -15.34 -2.11 8.47
C LYS A 164 -16.13 -3.23 9.16
N GLY A 165 -16.15 -3.18 10.49
CA GLY A 165 -16.94 -4.12 11.33
C GLY A 165 -18.44 -3.95 11.12
#